data_AF-A0A1N7G808-F1
#
_entry.id   AF-A0A1N7G808-F1
#
_cell.length_a   1.000
_cell.length_b   1.000
_cell.length_c   1.000
_cell.angle_alpha   90.00
_cell.angle_beta   90.00
_cell.angle_gamma   90.00
#
_symmetry.space_group_name_H-M   'P 1'
#
loop_
_entity.id
_entity.type
_entity.pdbx_description
1 polymer ?
#
loop_
_entity_poly.entity_id
_entity_poly.type
_entity_poly.pdbx_seq_one_letter_code
_entity_poly.pdbx_strand_id
1 'polypeptide(L)'
;MMGETLGDIRHDIESLASDAGTYYLICGRTGERPVPAAGLYFESRSTARAATHATEQYRAVLRQYDPQVPYYDMIICETSTEHVAPTTTGR
;
A
#
# COMPACT_ATOMS: atom_id res chain seq x y z
N MET A 1 -4.58 14.72 -24.70
CA MET A 1 -3.72 13.69 -24.07
C MET A 1 -4.53 13.16 -22.91
N MET A 2 -4.99 11.91 -22.99
CA MET A 2 -6.00 11.38 -22.06
C MET A 2 -5.44 11.45 -20.64
N GLY A 3 -6.18 12.03 -19.69
CA GLY A 3 -5.77 12.11 -18.30
C GLY A 3 -5.37 10.74 -17.76
N GLU A 4 -4.42 10.71 -16.82
CA GLU A 4 -3.90 9.50 -16.16
C GLU A 4 -4.99 8.44 -16.04
N THR A 5 -4.88 7.40 -16.86
CA THR A 5 -5.87 6.31 -16.86
C THR A 5 -5.68 5.47 -15.60
N LEU A 6 -6.71 4.70 -15.21
CA LEU A 6 -6.58 3.75 -14.10
C LEU A 6 -5.35 2.84 -14.23
N GLY A 7 -4.99 2.46 -15.46
CA GLY A 7 -3.78 1.67 -15.74
C GLY A 7 -2.48 2.42 -15.50
N ASP A 8 -2.45 3.73 -15.76
CA ASP A 8 -1.28 4.60 -15.56
C ASP A 8 -0.99 4.75 -14.05
N ILE A 9 -2.03 5.10 -13.28
CA ILE A 9 -1.94 5.20 -11.82
C ILE A 9 -1.53 3.86 -11.20
N ARG A 10 -2.05 2.74 -11.73
CA ARG A 10 -1.65 1.40 -11.28
C ARG A 10 -0.17 1.15 -11.56
N HIS A 11 0.32 1.52 -12.74
CA HIS A 11 1.72 1.33 -13.10
C HIS A 11 2.65 2.17 -12.22
N ASP A 12 2.28 3.42 -11.90
CA ASP A 12 3.03 4.25 -10.95
C ASP A 12 3.12 3.60 -9.57
N ILE A 13 2.01 3.05 -9.06
CA ILE A 13 2.00 2.35 -7.76
C ILE A 13 2.92 1.12 -7.80
N GLU A 14 2.85 0.33 -8.87
CA GLU A 14 3.71 -0.85 -9.06
C GLU A 14 5.19 -0.45 -9.21
N SER A 15 5.49 0.67 -9.86
CA SER A 15 6.87 1.16 -10.01
C SER A 15 7.47 1.68 -8.71
N LEU A 16 6.64 2.12 -7.76
CA LEU A 16 7.08 2.51 -6.41
C LEU A 16 7.34 1.28 -5.52
N ALA A 17 6.83 0.11 -5.90
CA ALA A 17 7.00 -1.10 -5.11
C ALA A 17 8.43 -1.63 -5.19
N SER A 18 8.88 -2.23 -4.09
CA SER A 18 10.18 -2.86 -3.95
C SER A 18 10.02 -4.21 -3.28
N ASP A 19 10.60 -5.25 -3.88
CA ASP A 19 10.59 -6.62 -3.35
C ASP A 19 11.32 -6.73 -2.00
N ALA A 20 12.33 -5.88 -1.80
CA ALA A 20 13.06 -5.75 -0.53
C ALA A 20 12.38 -4.81 0.48
N GLY A 21 11.19 -4.28 0.15
CA GLY A 21 10.47 -3.34 1.00
C GLY A 21 9.88 -3.98 2.25
N THR A 22 9.88 -3.26 3.36
CA THR A 22 9.24 -3.70 4.61
C THR A 22 7.90 -3.00 4.85
N TYR A 23 7.62 -1.90 4.16
CA TYR A 23 6.38 -1.15 4.31
C TYR A 23 5.30 -1.69 3.39
N TYR A 24 4.07 -1.81 3.86
CA TYR A 24 2.93 -2.25 3.06
C TYR A 24 1.67 -1.47 3.44
N LEU A 25 0.64 -1.55 2.60
CA LEU A 25 -0.62 -0.83 2.78
C LEU A 25 -1.73 -1.81 3.21
N ILE A 26 -2.48 -1.43 4.23
CA ILE A 26 -3.70 -2.12 4.65
C ILE A 26 -4.88 -1.16 4.70
N CYS A 27 -6.08 -1.71 4.57
CA CYS A 27 -7.31 -1.02 4.93
C CYS A 27 -7.45 -1.05 6.46
N GLY A 28 -7.50 0.12 7.10
CA GLY A 28 -7.68 0.25 8.54
C GLY A 28 -9.00 -0.34 9.07
N ARG A 29 -9.99 -0.55 8.20
CA ARG A 29 -11.29 -1.12 8.59
C ARG A 29 -11.33 -2.64 8.51
N THR A 30 -10.70 -3.23 7.51
CA THR A 30 -10.77 -4.68 7.25
C THR A 30 -9.47 -5.40 7.56
N GLY A 31 -8.35 -4.69 7.71
CA GLY A 31 -7.00 -5.25 7.80
C GLY A 31 -6.50 -5.86 6.48
N GLU A 32 -7.30 -5.81 5.42
CA GLU A 32 -6.97 -6.41 4.13
C GLU A 32 -6.17 -5.45 3.26
N ARG A 33 -5.35 -5.97 2.34
CA ARG A 33 -4.54 -5.16 1.44
C ARG A 33 -5.39 -4.68 0.26
N PRO A 34 -5.59 -3.37 0.07
CA PRO A 34 -6.48 -2.86 -0.97
C PRO A 34 -5.83 -2.97 -2.35
N VAL A 35 -6.57 -3.46 -3.35
CA VAL A 35 -6.18 -3.38 -4.77
C VAL A 35 -6.21 -1.90 -5.21
N PRO A 36 -5.21 -1.40 -5.96
CA PRO A 36 -4.09 -2.13 -6.60
C PRO A 36 -2.84 -2.37 -5.75
N ALA A 37 -2.73 -1.82 -4.54
CA ALA A 37 -1.55 -2.02 -3.68
C ALA A 37 -1.48 -3.41 -3.00
N ALA A 38 -2.39 -4.32 -3.36
CA ALA A 38 -2.46 -5.66 -2.78
C ALA A 38 -1.20 -6.47 -3.14
N GLY A 39 -0.41 -6.82 -2.12
CA GLY A 39 0.81 -7.62 -2.30
C GLY A 39 2.06 -6.80 -2.61
N LEU A 40 1.96 -5.47 -2.71
CA LEU A 40 3.10 -4.59 -2.89
C LEU A 40 3.74 -4.22 -1.56
N TYR A 41 5.06 -4.11 -1.58
CA TYR A 41 5.88 -3.63 -0.49
C TYR A 41 6.67 -2.40 -0.93
N PHE A 42 7.04 -1.55 0.01
CA PHE A 42 7.73 -0.29 -0.23
C PHE A 42 8.96 -0.22 0.67
N GLU A 43 10.05 0.30 0.14
CA GLU A 43 11.33 0.38 0.85
C GLU A 43 11.29 1.39 2.00
N SER A 44 10.52 2.47 1.84
CA SER A 44 10.50 3.59 2.77
C SER A 44 9.08 4.08 3.03
N ARG A 45 8.88 4.65 4.22
CA ARG A 45 7.62 5.30 4.59
C ARG A 45 7.21 6.41 3.62
N SER A 46 8.17 7.17 3.08
CA SER A 46 7.90 8.21 2.07
C SER A 46 7.33 7.62 0.78
N THR A 47 7.92 6.53 0.30
CA THR A 47 7.45 5.77 -0.88
C THR A 47 6.08 5.16 -0.62
N ALA A 48 5.87 4.57 0.55
CA ALA A 48 4.57 4.03 0.96
C ALA A 48 3.50 5.13 1.00
N ARG A 49 3.85 6.35 1.44
CA ARG A 49 2.94 7.50 1.44
C ARG A 49 2.59 7.97 0.03
N ALA A 50 3.56 7.99 -0.89
CA ALA A 50 3.30 8.28 -2.30
C ALA A 50 2.34 7.23 -2.90
N ALA A 51 2.57 5.95 -2.60
CA ALA A 51 1.70 4.86 -3.02
C ALA A 51 0.30 4.95 -2.41
N THR A 52 0.16 5.40 -1.15
CA THR A 52 -1.14 5.70 -0.53
C THR A 52 -1.90 6.71 -1.37
N HIS A 53 -1.28 7.87 -1.65
CA HIS A 53 -1.93 8.94 -2.42
C HIS A 53 -2.34 8.47 -3.83
N ALA A 54 -1.46 7.74 -4.52
CA ALA A 54 -1.77 7.17 -5.83
C ALA A 54 -2.91 6.14 -5.76
N THR A 55 -2.96 5.30 -4.71
CA THR A 55 -4.06 4.35 -4.50
C THR A 55 -5.38 5.08 -4.22
N GLU A 56 -5.36 6.17 -3.46
CA GLU A 56 -6.53 7.01 -3.23
C GLU A 56 -7.04 7.64 -4.52
N GLN A 57 -6.14 8.17 -5.34
CA GLN A 57 -6.45 8.71 -6.67
C GLN A 57 -7.05 7.63 -7.59
N TYR A 58 -6.46 6.43 -7.63
CA TYR A 58 -7.00 5.30 -8.38
C TYR A 58 -8.44 5.00 -7.97
N ARG A 59 -8.73 4.94 -6.66
CA ARG A 59 -10.09 4.67 -6.16
C ARG A 59 -11.05 5.83 -6.40
N ALA A 60 -10.56 7.07 -6.38
CA ALA A 60 -11.37 8.25 -6.72
C ALA A 60 -11.79 8.22 -8.19
N VAL A 61 -10.88 7.85 -9.10
CA VAL A 61 -11.19 7.64 -10.52
C VAL A 61 -12.12 6.44 -10.68
N LEU A 62 -11.86 5.34 -9.98
CA LEU A 62 -12.72 4.14 -10.04
C LEU A 62 -14.15 4.43 -9.61
N ARG A 63 -14.37 5.32 -8.63
CA ARG A 63 -15.71 5.73 -8.19
C ARG A 63 -16.54 6.44 -9.25
N GLN A 64 -15.90 7.01 -10.26
CA GLN A 64 -16.61 7.58 -11.40
C GLN A 64 -17.28 6.48 -12.24
N TYR A 65 -16.74 5.27 -12.21
CA TYR A 65 -17.26 4.10 -12.90
C TYR A 65 -18.15 3.22 -12.00
N ASP A 66 -17.75 3.04 -10.73
CA ASP A 66 -18.50 2.26 -9.75
C ASP A 66 -18.71 3.06 -8.44
N PRO A 67 -19.90 3.63 -8.24
CA PRO A 67 -20.20 4.40 -7.04
C PRO A 67 -20.33 3.54 -5.76
N GLN A 68 -20.37 2.21 -5.87
CA GLN A 68 -20.45 1.31 -4.70
C GLN A 68 -19.08 1.07 -4.04
N VAL A 69 -17.99 1.60 -4.62
CA VAL A 69 -16.63 1.39 -4.13
C VAL A 69 -16.47 1.99 -2.71
N PRO A 70 -16.17 1.15 -1.68
CA PRO A 70 -16.08 1.61 -0.30
C PRO A 70 -14.91 2.56 -0.07
N TYR A 71 -15.07 3.45 0.91
CA TYR A 71 -13.98 4.27 1.43
C TYR A 71 -13.09 3.42 2.33
N TYR A 72 -11.80 3.35 1.98
CA TYR A 72 -10.78 2.69 2.75
C TYR A 72 -9.87 3.74 3.36
N ASP A 73 -9.73 3.69 4.68
CA ASP A 73 -8.68 4.40 5.41
C ASP A 73 -7.38 3.61 5.20
N MET A 74 -6.48 4.13 4.37
CA MET A 74 -5.22 3.44 4.08
C MET A 74 -4.22 3.69 5.21
N ILE A 75 -3.73 2.60 5.80
CA ILE A 75 -2.73 2.63 6.86
C ILE A 75 -1.44 2.02 6.31
N ILE A 76 -0.33 2.73 6.52
CA ILE A 76 1.01 2.23 6.25
C ILE A 76 1.43 1.38 7.45
N CYS A 77 1.68 0.10 7.20
CA CYS A 77 2.26 -0.80 8.18
C CYS A 77 3.68 -1.15 7.79
N GLU A 78 4.52 -1.38 8.79
CA GLU A 78 5.87 -1.90 8.62
C GLU A 78 5.86 -3.36 9.07
N THR A 79 6.41 -4.25 8.27
CA THR A 79 6.75 -5.59 8.76
C THR A 79 7.99 -5.41 9.62
N SER A 80 7.79 -5.14 10.91
CA SER A 80 8.86 -5.27 11.87
C SER A 80 9.32 -6.71 11.80
N THR A 81 10.42 -6.97 11.10
CA THR A 81 11.24 -8.12 11.41
C THR A 81 11.82 -7.82 12.79
N GLU A 82 10.99 -8.00 13.82
CA GLU A 82 11.51 -8.14 15.17
C GLU A 82 12.38 -9.39 15.10
N HIS A 83 13.66 -9.16 14.86
CA HIS A 83 14.71 -10.08 15.17
C HIS A 83 14.48 -10.48 16.62
N VAL A 84 13.88 -11.65 16.82
CA VAL A 84 13.76 -12.26 18.13
C VAL A 84 15.19 -12.56 18.55
N ALA A 85 15.84 -11.61 19.22
CA ALA A 85 17.07 -11.88 19.91
C ALA A 85 16.72 -12.99 20.90
N PRO A 86 17.31 -14.19 20.80
CA PRO A 86 17.07 -15.21 21.79
C PRO A 86 17.62 -14.66 23.10
N THR A 87 16.75 -14.29 24.03
CA THR A 87 17.13 -14.04 25.42
C THR A 87 17.52 -15.37 26.04
N THR A 88 18.70 -15.87 25.66
CA THR A 88 19.47 -16.77 26.50
C THR A 88 20.11 -15.93 27.58
N THR A 89 19.38 -15.73 28.67
CA THR A 89 20.00 -15.46 29.96
C THR A 89 19.67 -16.65 30.85
N GLY A 90 20.51 -17.68 30.71
CA GLY A 90 20.69 -18.65 31.77
C GLY A 90 21.59 -18.06 32.86
N ARG A 91 21.11 -18.05 34.10
CA ARG A 91 21.72 -18.69 35.28
C ARG A 91 20.96 -18.28 36.53
#